data_AF-A0AAD8XZX6-F1
#
_entry.id   AF-A0AAD8XZX6-F1
#
_cell.length_a   1.000
_cell.length_b   1.000
_cell.length_c   1.000
_cell.angle_alpha   90.00
_cell.angle_beta   90.00
_cell.angle_gamma   90.00
#
_symmetry.space_group_name_H-M   'P 1'
#
loop_
_entity.id
_entity.type
_entity.pdbx_description
1 polymer ?
#
loop_
_entity_poly.entity_id
_entity_poly.type
_entity_poly.pdbx_seq_one_letter_code
_entity_poly.pdbx_strand_id
1 'polypeptide(L)'
;PPQPPSWGAQFPALSVQDRPLVPPIYNGINPNYPGAQLLHAHPPIFCVHNFLSSAECEFLIRNATDAFGPAPVVGRGSGEVSPSRTSSTCYLAREDLPEYMRKITLLTGKPPEHCELPQVGRYYPSQQYLQHFDAFDLSNEDGIRFASNGGQRTITVLTYLNDVPRGGSTSFPNLNIQVRPQKGMALVFFPATLDGLLDKMTLHAALPAVDVKYVSQVWVRQTNYDGTPSKRLVEPMVGGLQERWEEQQAQQHQQLLLGQLHMQAQQQQLGHHLQLQQHLQQQQQHLQQSNEQQQQQHDVKIDVEL
;
A
#
# COMPACT_ATOMS: atom_id res chain seq x y z
N PRO A 1 35.90 9.50 -74.45
CA PRO A 1 35.10 9.00 -73.31
C PRO A 1 34.00 10.01 -72.93
N PRO A 2 32.74 9.59 -72.73
CA PRO A 2 31.68 10.51 -72.32
C PRO A 2 31.91 10.98 -70.88
N GLN A 3 31.63 12.26 -70.62
CA GLN A 3 31.67 12.86 -69.28
C GLN A 3 30.58 12.23 -68.39
N PRO A 4 30.84 11.95 -67.11
CA PRO A 4 29.81 11.45 -66.21
C PRO A 4 28.74 12.52 -65.95
N PRO A 5 27.49 12.14 -65.67
CA PRO A 5 26.40 13.08 -65.49
C PRO A 5 26.59 13.90 -64.20
N SER A 6 26.35 15.20 -64.30
CA SER A 6 26.28 16.10 -63.14
C SER A 6 24.99 15.83 -62.37
N TRP A 7 25.09 15.23 -61.19
CA TRP A 7 23.97 15.04 -60.27
C TRP A 7 23.62 16.37 -59.58
N GLY A 8 22.93 17.24 -60.31
CA GLY A 8 22.24 18.40 -59.76
C GLY A 8 20.86 18.01 -59.24
N ALA A 9 20.81 17.31 -58.11
CA ALA A 9 19.59 17.16 -57.33
C ALA A 9 19.91 17.59 -55.90
N GLN A 10 19.37 18.73 -55.47
CA GLN A 10 19.29 19.08 -54.06
C GLN A 10 18.41 18.03 -53.38
N PHE A 11 19.04 16.99 -52.83
CA PHE A 11 18.41 16.23 -51.76
C PHE A 11 18.20 17.21 -50.60
N PRO A 12 17.01 17.25 -49.96
CA PRO A 12 16.88 17.99 -48.72
C PRO A 12 17.97 17.45 -47.78
N ALA A 13 18.77 18.35 -47.22
CA ALA A 13 19.75 17.99 -46.22
C ALA A 13 18.98 17.39 -45.04
N LEU A 14 18.96 16.06 -44.95
CA LEU A 14 18.58 15.39 -43.72
C LEU A 14 19.68 15.74 -42.71
N SER A 15 19.45 16.77 -41.90
CA SER A 15 20.31 17.03 -40.75
C SER A 15 20.14 15.86 -39.79
N VAL A 16 21.21 15.09 -39.63
CA VAL A 16 21.36 13.98 -38.68
C VAL A 16 21.46 14.53 -37.24
N GLN A 17 20.71 15.58 -36.89
CA GLN A 17 20.94 16.34 -35.65
C GLN A 17 19.82 16.30 -34.60
N ASP A 18 18.67 15.68 -34.86
CA ASP A 18 17.56 15.70 -33.87
C ASP A 18 17.07 14.31 -33.39
N ARG A 19 17.85 13.25 -33.60
CA ARG A 19 17.67 11.99 -32.85
C ARG A 19 19.02 11.55 -32.30
N PRO A 20 19.15 11.29 -30.99
CA PRO A 20 20.34 10.59 -30.51
C PRO A 20 20.42 9.25 -31.26
N LEU A 21 21.56 9.03 -31.94
CA LEU A 21 21.84 7.81 -32.70
C LEU A 21 21.90 6.55 -31.81
N VAL A 22 21.86 6.74 -30.49
CA VAL A 22 21.83 5.69 -29.48
C VAL A 22 20.49 5.79 -28.74
N PRO A 23 19.71 4.70 -28.65
CA PRO A 23 18.50 4.67 -27.83
C PRO A 23 18.80 5.09 -26.38
N PRO A 24 17.86 5.77 -25.70
CA PRO A 24 18.04 6.15 -24.31
C PRO A 24 18.30 4.90 -23.45
N ILE A 25 19.32 4.99 -22.60
CA ILE A 25 19.69 3.95 -21.66
C ILE A 25 19.11 4.33 -20.30
N TYR A 26 18.48 3.39 -19.62
CA TYR A 26 17.91 3.59 -18.29
C TYR A 26 18.67 2.75 -17.27
N ASN A 27 18.47 3.05 -15.99
CA ASN A 27 18.79 2.04 -14.98
C ASN A 27 17.89 0.81 -15.21
N GLY A 28 18.39 -0.36 -14.81
CA GLY A 28 17.61 -1.60 -14.84
C GLY A 28 16.99 -1.92 -13.48
N ILE A 29 16.18 -2.98 -13.46
CA ILE A 29 15.90 -3.74 -12.24
C ILE A 29 16.57 -5.11 -12.36
N ASN A 30 16.65 -5.85 -11.24
CA ASN A 30 16.98 -7.27 -11.25
C ASN A 30 15.92 -8.03 -12.08
N PRO A 31 16.28 -8.58 -13.25
CA PRO A 31 15.32 -9.24 -14.13
C PRO A 31 14.76 -10.55 -13.55
N ASN A 32 15.42 -11.10 -12.54
CA ASN A 32 15.01 -12.32 -11.83
C ASN A 32 14.24 -12.01 -10.54
N TYR A 33 13.88 -10.75 -10.29
CA TYR A 33 13.11 -10.42 -9.09
C TYR A 33 11.72 -11.09 -9.16
N PRO A 34 11.32 -11.87 -8.15
CA PRO A 34 10.04 -12.58 -8.19
C PRO A 34 8.85 -11.64 -8.41
N GLY A 35 7.96 -12.03 -9.32
CA GLY A 35 6.76 -11.25 -9.66
C GLY A 35 6.99 -10.04 -10.56
N ALA A 36 8.23 -9.81 -11.03
CA ALA A 36 8.52 -8.73 -11.98
C ALA A 36 7.96 -9.04 -13.39
N GLN A 37 7.26 -8.06 -13.97
CA GLN A 37 6.67 -8.11 -15.29
C GLN A 37 6.90 -6.78 -16.02
N LEU A 38 7.40 -6.85 -17.26
CA LEU A 38 7.54 -5.69 -18.13
C LEU A 38 6.17 -5.29 -18.71
N LEU A 39 5.78 -4.03 -18.53
CA LEU A 39 4.58 -3.43 -19.12
C LEU A 39 4.88 -2.62 -20.38
N HIS A 40 6.05 -2.00 -20.44
CA HIS A 40 6.49 -1.18 -21.57
C HIS A 40 8.01 -1.25 -21.69
N ALA A 41 8.55 -1.27 -22.91
CA ALA A 41 9.99 -1.47 -23.13
C ALA A 41 10.78 -0.15 -23.22
N HIS A 42 10.21 0.92 -23.79
CA HIS A 42 10.95 2.15 -24.13
C HIS A 42 10.11 3.44 -23.93
N PRO A 43 10.10 4.06 -22.74
CA PRO A 43 10.89 3.73 -21.55
C PRO A 43 10.41 2.46 -20.85
N PRO A 44 11.29 1.76 -20.13
CA PRO A 44 10.90 0.60 -19.37
C PRO A 44 9.93 0.96 -18.24
N ILE A 45 8.84 0.20 -18.11
CA ILE A 45 7.91 0.24 -16.98
C ILE A 45 7.67 -1.19 -16.53
N PHE A 46 7.81 -1.45 -15.24
CA PHE A 46 7.59 -2.77 -14.65
C PHE A 46 6.52 -2.73 -13.58
N CYS A 47 5.73 -3.80 -13.48
CA CYS A 47 5.03 -4.15 -12.26
C CYS A 47 5.80 -5.26 -11.54
N VAL A 48 5.81 -5.23 -10.22
CA VAL A 48 6.36 -6.28 -9.36
C VAL A 48 5.26 -6.72 -8.41
N HIS A 49 4.62 -7.83 -8.73
CA HIS A 49 3.54 -8.40 -7.91
C HIS A 49 4.09 -8.97 -6.61
N ASN A 50 3.31 -8.86 -5.52
CA ASN A 50 3.69 -9.33 -4.18
C ASN A 50 5.04 -8.77 -3.70
N PHE A 51 5.38 -7.55 -4.09
CA PHE A 51 6.61 -6.89 -3.65
C PHE A 51 6.61 -6.70 -2.13
N LEU A 52 5.50 -6.20 -1.59
CA LEU A 52 5.19 -6.23 -0.17
C LEU A 52 4.07 -7.23 0.10
N SER A 53 4.20 -7.95 1.20
CA SER A 53 3.12 -8.74 1.80
C SER A 53 2.06 -7.81 2.39
N SER A 54 0.89 -8.38 2.69
CA SER A 54 -0.15 -7.63 3.38
C SER A 54 0.33 -7.07 4.72
N ALA A 55 1.09 -7.83 5.51
CA ALA A 55 1.61 -7.36 6.81
C ALA A 55 2.48 -6.12 6.69
N GLU A 56 3.32 -6.12 5.67
CA GLU A 56 4.23 -5.03 5.40
C GLU A 56 3.49 -3.78 4.93
N CYS A 57 2.45 -3.93 4.11
CA CYS A 57 1.58 -2.82 3.72
C CYS A 57 0.90 -2.18 4.94
N GLU A 58 0.30 -2.98 5.82
CA GLU A 58 -0.40 -2.46 7.00
C GLU A 58 0.55 -1.86 8.02
N PHE A 59 1.74 -2.44 8.13
CA PHE A 59 2.80 -1.87 8.96
C PHE A 59 3.12 -0.43 8.53
N LEU A 60 3.29 -0.18 7.22
CA LEU A 60 3.58 1.16 6.70
C LEU A 60 2.40 2.12 6.92
N ILE A 61 1.16 1.69 6.63
CA ILE A 61 -0.04 2.51 6.82
C ILE A 61 -0.19 2.91 8.30
N ARG A 62 -0.14 1.93 9.21
CA ARG A 62 -0.32 2.14 10.66
C ARG A 62 0.71 3.11 11.20
N ASN A 63 1.97 2.95 10.82
CA ASN A 63 3.07 3.76 11.34
C ASN A 63 3.12 5.18 10.74
N ALA A 64 2.49 5.43 9.59
CA ALA A 64 2.43 6.76 8.99
C ALA A 64 1.23 7.62 9.43
N THR A 65 0.17 6.99 9.97
CA THR A 65 -1.17 7.62 10.10
C THR A 65 -1.22 8.86 10.99
N ASP A 66 -0.43 8.90 12.06
CA ASP A 66 -0.33 9.99 13.03
C ASP A 66 0.63 11.12 12.61
N ALA A 67 1.35 10.94 11.49
CA ALA A 67 2.39 11.87 11.02
C ALA A 67 2.10 12.45 9.62
N PHE A 68 0.88 12.26 9.10
CA PHE A 68 0.49 12.83 7.81
C PHE A 68 0.40 14.36 7.86
N GLY A 69 1.18 15.03 7.00
CA GLY A 69 1.03 16.45 6.66
C GLY A 69 0.60 16.63 5.20
N PRO A 70 0.26 17.85 4.75
CA PRO A 70 0.05 18.14 3.34
C PRO A 70 1.27 17.73 2.49
N ALA A 71 1.04 17.13 1.32
CA ALA A 71 2.14 16.65 0.49
C ALA A 71 2.86 17.81 -0.22
N PRO A 72 4.18 17.97 -0.04
CA PRO A 72 4.93 18.98 -0.78
C PRO A 72 5.00 18.61 -2.26
N VAL A 73 5.06 19.63 -3.11
CA VAL A 73 5.42 19.50 -4.52
C VAL A 73 6.78 20.13 -4.78
N VAL A 74 7.49 19.65 -5.80
CA VAL A 74 8.69 20.30 -6.33
C VAL A 74 8.24 21.59 -7.02
N GLY A 75 8.48 22.75 -6.39
CA GLY A 75 8.05 24.07 -6.87
C GLY A 75 8.95 25.20 -6.40
N ARG A 76 8.68 26.42 -6.86
CA ARG A 76 9.43 27.65 -6.55
C ARG A 76 9.31 28.01 -5.06
N GLY A 77 10.26 27.55 -4.25
CA GLY A 77 10.46 28.03 -2.89
C GLY A 77 9.39 27.65 -1.86
N SER A 78 9.83 27.48 -0.60
CA SER A 78 9.02 27.40 0.62
C SER A 78 7.75 26.55 0.62
N GLY A 79 7.85 25.23 0.36
CA GLY A 79 6.88 24.25 0.89
C GLY A 79 5.39 24.51 0.65
N GLU A 80 5.03 25.28 -0.38
CA GLU A 80 3.64 25.67 -0.63
C GLU A 80 2.83 24.44 -1.04
N VAL A 81 1.66 24.27 -0.39
CA VAL A 81 0.69 23.24 -0.75
C VAL A 81 0.10 23.61 -2.11
N SER A 82 0.53 22.91 -3.17
CA SER A 82 0.04 23.18 -4.52
C SER A 82 -1.31 22.50 -4.76
N PRO A 83 -2.25 23.15 -5.47
CA PRO A 83 -3.47 22.50 -5.93
C PRO A 83 -3.20 21.32 -6.88
N SER A 84 -1.97 21.19 -7.39
CA SER A 84 -1.57 20.08 -8.25
C SER A 84 -1.50 18.73 -7.53
N ARG A 85 -1.31 18.72 -6.20
CA ARG A 85 -1.28 17.51 -5.38
C ARG A 85 -2.11 17.70 -4.12
N THR A 86 -3.21 16.95 -4.00
CA THR A 86 -4.16 17.11 -2.88
C THR A 86 -4.04 16.02 -1.81
N SER A 87 -3.04 15.13 -1.91
CA SER A 87 -2.79 14.07 -0.92
C SER A 87 -2.12 14.56 0.36
N SER A 88 -2.15 13.72 1.40
CA SER A 88 -1.29 13.87 2.59
C SER A 88 -0.11 12.91 2.52
N THR A 89 1.06 13.27 3.04
CA THR A 89 2.25 12.42 3.07
C THR A 89 2.99 12.46 4.40
N CYS A 90 3.75 11.41 4.68
CA CYS A 90 4.72 11.29 5.77
C CYS A 90 6.00 10.67 5.20
N TYR A 91 7.17 11.12 5.67
CA TYR A 91 8.46 10.49 5.34
C TYR A 91 8.96 9.69 6.54
N LEU A 92 9.14 8.38 6.35
CA LEU A 92 9.69 7.49 7.37
C LEU A 92 11.21 7.37 7.19
N ALA A 93 11.94 7.20 8.29
CA ALA A 93 13.37 6.92 8.22
C ALA A 93 13.66 5.58 7.54
N ARG A 94 14.67 5.54 6.68
CA ARG A 94 15.12 4.31 5.98
C ARG A 94 15.64 3.29 6.99
N GLU A 95 16.31 3.78 8.02
CA GLU A 95 16.99 3.01 9.06
C GLU A 95 15.98 2.22 9.91
N ASP A 96 14.74 2.71 9.99
CA ASP A 96 13.66 2.04 10.71
C ASP A 96 12.89 1.05 9.81
N LEU A 97 13.24 0.98 8.51
CA LEU A 97 12.60 0.13 7.51
C LEU A 97 13.57 -0.83 6.80
N PRO A 98 14.43 -1.58 7.54
CA PRO A 98 15.52 -2.34 6.93
C PRO A 98 15.04 -3.40 5.93
N GLU A 99 13.92 -4.09 6.20
CA GLU A 99 13.39 -5.09 5.26
C GLU A 99 12.87 -4.45 3.96
N TYR A 100 12.22 -3.29 4.06
CA TYR A 100 11.75 -2.57 2.88
C TYR A 100 12.92 -2.07 2.03
N MET A 101 13.95 -1.50 2.67
CA MET A 101 15.16 -1.05 1.99
C MET A 101 15.93 -2.21 1.36
N ARG A 102 15.97 -3.38 2.01
CA ARG A 102 16.57 -4.61 1.45
C ARG A 102 15.86 -5.03 0.16
N LYS A 103 14.53 -5.05 0.14
CA LYS A 103 13.73 -5.38 -1.06
C LYS A 103 13.99 -4.41 -2.21
N ILE A 104 14.00 -3.11 -1.92
CA ILE A 104 14.31 -2.07 -2.93
C ILE A 104 15.74 -2.22 -3.47
N THR A 105 16.71 -2.50 -2.59
CA THR A 105 18.11 -2.71 -2.99
C THR A 105 18.25 -3.94 -3.88
N LEU A 106 17.60 -5.06 -3.54
CA LEU A 106 17.61 -6.28 -4.36
C LEU A 106 16.88 -6.11 -5.70
N LEU A 107 15.87 -5.24 -5.74
CA LEU A 107 15.12 -4.93 -6.95
C LEU A 107 15.92 -4.01 -7.89
N THR A 108 16.56 -2.98 -7.36
CA THR A 108 17.17 -1.91 -8.16
C THR A 108 18.68 -2.04 -8.35
N GLY A 109 19.34 -2.87 -7.52
CA GLY A 109 20.79 -2.95 -7.44
C GLY A 109 21.47 -1.69 -6.87
N LYS A 110 20.69 -0.73 -6.35
CA LYS A 110 21.20 0.52 -5.77
C LYS A 110 21.25 0.41 -4.25
N PRO A 111 22.27 0.98 -3.60
CA PRO A 111 22.40 0.87 -2.16
C PRO A 111 21.38 1.80 -1.45
N PRO A 112 20.99 1.51 -0.19
CA PRO A 112 19.99 2.28 0.55
C PRO A 112 20.29 3.78 0.64
N GLU A 113 21.56 4.17 0.65
CA GLU A 113 22.02 5.56 0.74
C GLU A 113 21.63 6.37 -0.51
N HIS A 114 21.42 5.72 -1.65
CA HIS A 114 20.93 6.38 -2.87
C HIS A 114 19.41 6.55 -2.86
N CYS A 115 18.69 5.83 -2.00
CA CYS A 115 17.23 5.91 -1.97
C CYS A 115 16.81 7.12 -1.15
N GLU A 116 15.88 7.94 -1.61
CA GLU A 116 15.22 8.91 -0.74
C GLU A 116 14.47 8.23 0.41
N LEU A 117 14.10 9.01 1.43
CA LEU A 117 13.29 8.50 2.54
C LEU A 117 11.95 7.95 2.02
N PRO A 118 11.53 6.74 2.46
CA PRO A 118 10.23 6.19 2.14
C PRO A 118 9.10 7.17 2.45
N GLN A 119 8.50 7.69 1.39
CA GLN A 119 7.28 8.48 1.49
C GLN A 119 6.11 7.52 1.60
N VAL A 120 5.21 7.73 2.56
CA VAL A 120 3.87 7.13 2.59
C VAL A 120 2.87 8.23 2.26
N GLY A 121 1.99 7.99 1.30
CA GLY A 121 0.98 8.94 0.83
C GLY A 121 -0.44 8.39 1.00
N ARG A 122 -1.38 9.29 1.33
CA ARG A 122 -2.82 9.00 1.43
C ARG A 122 -3.62 9.94 0.53
N TYR A 123 -4.52 9.36 -0.25
CA TYR A 123 -5.51 10.06 -1.04
C TYR A 123 -6.90 9.65 -0.53
N TYR A 124 -7.66 10.62 -0.04
CA TYR A 124 -9.10 10.47 0.19
C TYR A 124 -9.87 10.46 -1.14
N PRO A 125 -11.15 10.06 -1.14
CA PRO A 125 -12.01 10.17 -2.31
C PRO A 125 -11.88 11.53 -3.01
N SER A 126 -11.82 11.51 -4.33
CA SER A 126 -11.60 12.64 -5.24
C SER A 126 -10.23 13.32 -5.18
N GLN A 127 -9.35 12.98 -4.23
CA GLN A 127 -7.99 13.50 -4.21
C GLN A 127 -7.15 12.88 -5.33
N GLN A 128 -6.17 13.64 -5.82
CA GLN A 128 -5.38 13.30 -6.99
C GLN A 128 -3.98 13.94 -6.93
N TYR A 129 -3.14 13.52 -7.86
CA TYR A 129 -1.91 14.23 -8.21
C TYR A 129 -1.93 14.43 -9.72
N LEU A 130 -2.03 15.69 -10.16
CA LEU A 130 -1.97 16.07 -11.56
C LEU A 130 -0.66 15.61 -12.21
N GLN A 131 -0.63 15.71 -13.54
CA GLN A 131 0.51 15.30 -14.35
C GLN A 131 1.80 15.99 -13.88
N HIS A 132 2.84 15.20 -13.63
CA HIS A 132 4.14 15.67 -13.19
C HIS A 132 5.26 14.73 -13.64
N PHE A 133 6.49 15.21 -13.46
CA PHE A 133 7.70 14.42 -13.58
C PHE A 133 8.28 14.18 -12.20
N ASP A 134 8.80 12.98 -11.99
CA ASP A 134 9.59 12.67 -10.79
C ASP A 134 11.02 13.21 -10.91
N ALA A 135 11.57 13.27 -12.13
CA ALA A 135 12.87 13.85 -12.41
C ALA A 135 12.83 15.38 -12.31
N PHE A 136 13.96 15.96 -11.91
CA PHE A 136 14.16 17.40 -11.88
C PHE A 136 14.47 17.92 -13.28
N ASP A 137 13.93 19.08 -13.63
CA ASP A 137 14.34 19.82 -14.82
C ASP A 137 15.62 20.60 -14.52
N LEU A 138 16.75 20.04 -14.95
CA LEU A 138 18.08 20.59 -14.71
C LEU A 138 18.40 21.84 -15.56
N SER A 139 17.47 22.29 -16.40
CA SER A 139 17.62 23.54 -17.14
C SER A 139 17.25 24.78 -16.31
N ASN A 140 16.66 24.59 -15.13
CA ASN A 140 16.25 25.67 -14.23
C ASN A 140 16.90 25.56 -12.84
N GLU A 141 16.97 26.70 -12.13
CA GLU A 141 17.66 26.82 -10.83
C GLU A 141 17.07 25.91 -9.74
N ASP A 142 15.75 25.75 -9.71
CA ASP A 142 15.08 24.89 -8.74
C ASP A 142 15.48 23.42 -8.94
N GLY A 143 15.45 22.94 -10.18
CA GLY A 143 15.85 21.57 -10.50
C GLY A 143 17.32 21.29 -10.20
N ILE A 144 18.21 22.24 -10.50
CA ILE A 144 19.62 22.18 -10.11
C ILE A 144 19.75 22.11 -8.58
N ARG A 145 19.03 22.95 -7.84
CA ARG A 145 19.02 22.94 -6.37
C ARG A 145 18.55 21.59 -5.82
N PHE A 146 17.44 21.03 -6.33
CA PHE A 146 16.93 19.73 -5.87
C PHE A 146 17.86 18.55 -6.21
N ALA A 147 18.57 18.64 -7.35
CA ALA A 147 19.57 17.65 -7.73
C ALA A 147 20.90 17.79 -6.96
N SER A 148 21.16 18.91 -6.28
CA SER A 148 22.41 19.10 -5.52
C SER A 148 22.61 18.09 -4.38
N ASN A 149 21.51 17.53 -3.87
CA ASN A 149 21.52 16.45 -2.88
C ASN A 149 21.14 15.11 -3.56
N GLY A 150 22.13 14.30 -3.90
CA GLY A 150 21.96 12.99 -4.51
C GLY A 150 21.95 12.94 -6.05
N GLY A 151 21.96 14.07 -6.76
CA GLY A 151 21.86 14.08 -8.23
C GLY A 151 20.42 13.87 -8.71
N GLN A 152 20.24 13.38 -9.93
CA GLN A 152 18.91 13.13 -10.50
C GLN A 152 18.18 11.94 -9.86
N ARG A 153 16.84 11.96 -9.84
CA ARG A 153 16.00 10.77 -9.57
C ARG A 153 15.94 9.89 -10.82
N THR A 154 16.47 8.69 -10.74
CA THR A 154 16.65 7.80 -11.90
C THR A 154 15.77 6.55 -11.87
N ILE A 155 15.23 6.19 -10.70
CA ILE A 155 14.26 5.11 -10.54
C ILE A 155 13.17 5.59 -9.58
N THR A 156 11.92 5.32 -9.90
CA THR A 156 10.80 5.43 -8.97
C THR A 156 10.28 4.04 -8.65
N VAL A 157 10.19 3.70 -7.36
CA VAL A 157 9.49 2.52 -6.87
C VAL A 157 8.23 3.00 -6.14
N LEU A 158 7.07 2.87 -6.80
CA LEU A 158 5.77 3.23 -6.25
C LEU A 158 5.02 1.96 -5.84
N THR A 159 4.91 1.69 -4.55
CA THR A 159 4.20 0.53 -4.00
C THR A 159 2.77 0.91 -3.59
N TYR A 160 1.79 0.15 -4.05
CA TYR A 160 0.40 0.29 -3.60
C TYR A 160 0.21 -0.45 -2.27
N LEU A 161 -0.28 0.24 -1.24
CA LEU A 161 -0.41 -0.32 0.11
C LEU A 161 -1.81 -0.88 0.40
N ASN A 162 -2.78 -0.62 -0.48
CA ASN A 162 -4.10 -1.23 -0.42
C ASN A 162 -4.71 -1.37 -1.83
N ASP A 163 -5.73 -2.21 -1.94
CA ASP A 163 -6.52 -2.33 -3.16
C ASP A 163 -7.45 -1.13 -3.30
N VAL A 164 -7.54 -0.62 -4.53
CA VAL A 164 -8.51 0.41 -4.92
C VAL A 164 -9.27 -0.10 -6.14
N PRO A 165 -10.47 -0.66 -5.96
CA PRO A 165 -11.22 -1.26 -7.06
C PRO A 165 -11.65 -0.24 -8.13
N ARG A 166 -11.87 1.03 -7.75
CA ARG A 166 -12.36 2.09 -8.63
C ARG A 166 -11.54 3.38 -8.49
N GLY A 167 -11.15 3.96 -9.63
CA GLY A 167 -10.33 5.17 -9.66
C GLY A 167 -8.92 4.96 -9.10
N GLY A 168 -8.20 6.05 -8.84
CA GLY A 168 -6.91 6.01 -8.14
C GLY A 168 -5.74 5.42 -8.94
N SER A 169 -5.93 5.08 -10.22
CA SER A 169 -4.88 4.54 -11.08
C SER A 169 -3.71 5.50 -11.25
N THR A 170 -2.52 4.95 -11.44
CA THR A 170 -1.38 5.72 -11.95
C THR A 170 -1.45 5.72 -13.47
N SER A 171 -1.53 6.90 -14.08
CA SER A 171 -1.67 7.08 -15.53
C SER A 171 -0.40 7.63 -16.14
N PHE A 172 0.07 7.03 -17.23
CA PHE A 172 1.14 7.53 -18.09
C PHE A 172 0.52 7.93 -19.44
N PRO A 173 0.01 9.17 -19.58
CA PRO A 173 -0.73 9.60 -20.76
C PRO A 173 0.06 9.48 -22.06
N ASN A 174 1.37 9.78 -22.04
CA ASN A 174 2.22 9.70 -23.24
C ASN A 174 2.44 8.26 -23.73
N LEU A 175 2.13 7.27 -22.90
CA LEU A 175 2.28 5.84 -23.19
C LEU A 175 0.93 5.12 -23.34
N ASN A 176 -0.19 5.81 -23.10
CA ASN A 176 -1.53 5.21 -23.00
C ASN A 176 -1.58 4.03 -22.01
N ILE A 177 -0.84 4.12 -20.91
CA ILE A 177 -0.80 3.10 -19.86
C ILE A 177 -1.54 3.62 -18.62
N GLN A 178 -2.38 2.78 -18.02
CA GLN A 178 -2.96 3.01 -16.71
C GLN A 178 -2.80 1.77 -15.83
N VAL A 179 -2.27 1.97 -14.63
CA VAL A 179 -2.02 0.89 -13.67
C VAL A 179 -2.95 1.07 -12.47
N ARG A 180 -3.82 0.08 -12.25
CA ARG A 180 -4.75 0.07 -11.12
C ARG A 180 -4.02 -0.30 -9.82
N PRO A 181 -4.32 0.34 -8.68
CA PRO A 181 -3.74 -0.06 -7.41
C PRO A 181 -4.13 -1.48 -7.02
N GLN A 182 -3.11 -2.30 -6.74
CA GLN A 182 -3.25 -3.65 -6.20
C GLN A 182 -2.34 -3.77 -4.99
N LYS A 183 -2.90 -4.17 -3.84
CA LYS A 183 -2.15 -4.22 -2.59
C LYS A 183 -0.86 -5.04 -2.72
N GLY A 184 0.25 -4.47 -2.25
CA GLY A 184 1.55 -5.12 -2.28
C GLY A 184 2.28 -5.07 -3.62
N MET A 185 1.64 -4.60 -4.70
CA MET A 185 2.30 -4.45 -6.00
C MET A 185 3.13 -3.17 -6.05
N ALA A 186 4.36 -3.27 -6.55
CA ALA A 186 5.17 -2.10 -6.90
C ALA A 186 5.12 -1.82 -8.40
N LEU A 187 5.00 -0.54 -8.74
CA LEU A 187 5.15 0.01 -10.08
C LEU A 187 6.51 0.69 -10.16
N VAL A 188 7.36 0.24 -11.08
CA VAL A 188 8.72 0.73 -11.24
C VAL A 188 8.87 1.38 -12.61
N PHE A 189 9.38 2.60 -12.64
CA PHE A 189 9.65 3.35 -13.87
C PHE A 189 10.87 4.25 -13.67
N PHE A 190 11.37 4.84 -14.76
CA PHE A 190 12.66 5.54 -14.79
C PHE A 190 12.47 6.99 -15.22
N PRO A 191 12.34 7.93 -14.28
CA PRO A 191 12.04 9.34 -14.59
C PRO A 191 13.12 10.04 -15.43
N ALA A 192 14.32 9.49 -15.42
CA ALA A 192 15.45 9.95 -16.20
C ALA A 192 16.23 8.77 -16.77
N THR A 193 16.91 9.04 -17.87
CA THR A 193 17.95 8.21 -18.46
C THR A 193 19.16 8.05 -17.52
N LEU A 194 20.04 7.10 -17.80
CA LEU A 194 21.19 6.75 -16.98
C LEU A 194 22.15 7.94 -16.79
N ASP A 195 22.31 8.77 -17.82
CA ASP A 195 23.06 10.03 -17.82
C ASP A 195 22.31 11.19 -17.13
N GLY A 196 21.09 10.96 -16.65
CA GLY A 196 20.34 11.91 -15.82
C GLY A 196 19.43 12.87 -16.61
N LEU A 197 19.24 12.65 -17.91
CA LEU A 197 18.30 13.44 -18.71
C LEU A 197 16.88 13.01 -18.41
N LEU A 198 16.03 13.98 -18.04
CA LEU A 198 14.59 13.79 -17.80
C LEU A 198 13.92 13.14 -19.01
N ASP A 199 13.15 12.08 -18.76
CA ASP A 199 12.37 11.42 -19.80
C ASP A 199 10.91 11.89 -19.80
N LYS A 200 10.55 12.65 -20.82
CA LYS A 200 9.20 13.21 -21.00
C LYS A 200 8.13 12.14 -21.22
N MET A 201 8.50 10.93 -21.66
CA MET A 201 7.56 9.82 -21.83
C MET A 201 7.04 9.27 -20.50
N THR A 202 7.77 9.53 -19.39
CA THR A 202 7.36 9.11 -18.04
C THR A 202 6.51 10.15 -17.30
N LEU A 203 5.98 11.15 -18.00
CA LEU A 203 4.93 12.03 -17.48
C LEU A 203 3.82 11.17 -16.90
N HIS A 204 3.45 11.40 -15.64
CA HIS A 204 2.46 10.57 -14.97
C HIS A 204 1.61 11.34 -13.99
N ALA A 205 0.45 10.76 -13.65
CA ALA A 205 -0.52 11.32 -12.72
C ALA A 205 -1.12 10.22 -11.83
N ALA A 206 -1.52 10.59 -10.62
CA ALA A 206 -2.44 9.78 -9.83
C ALA A 206 -3.87 10.27 -10.11
N LEU A 207 -4.66 9.47 -10.84
CA LEU A 207 -6.04 9.79 -11.14
C LEU A 207 -6.89 9.88 -9.86
N PRO A 208 -8.00 10.63 -9.87
CA PRO A 208 -8.89 10.76 -8.72
C PRO A 208 -9.28 9.39 -8.15
N ALA A 209 -9.06 9.22 -6.85
CA ALA A 209 -9.45 8.00 -6.14
C ALA A 209 -10.95 8.01 -5.87
N VAL A 210 -11.64 6.87 -6.02
CA VAL A 210 -13.04 6.75 -5.54
C VAL A 210 -13.05 6.32 -4.08
N ASP A 211 -12.20 5.36 -3.74
CA ASP A 211 -11.99 4.89 -2.36
C ASP A 211 -10.65 5.43 -1.81
N VAL A 212 -10.40 5.30 -0.51
CA VAL A 212 -9.12 5.74 0.07
C VAL A 212 -7.96 4.94 -0.53
N LYS A 213 -6.93 5.65 -1.01
CA LYS A 213 -5.72 5.06 -1.59
C LYS A 213 -4.51 5.37 -0.72
N TYR A 214 -3.73 4.34 -0.40
CA TYR A 214 -2.42 4.43 0.23
C TYR A 214 -1.33 3.95 -0.73
N VAL A 215 -0.24 4.69 -0.78
CA VAL A 215 0.96 4.32 -1.53
C VAL A 215 2.19 4.56 -0.69
N SER A 216 3.25 3.82 -0.97
CA SER A 216 4.60 4.23 -0.60
C SER A 216 5.42 4.52 -1.85
N GLN A 217 6.19 5.60 -1.85
CA GLN A 217 7.08 5.97 -2.95
C GLN A 217 8.51 6.10 -2.43
N VAL A 218 9.43 5.45 -3.14
CA VAL A 218 10.87 5.62 -2.94
C VAL A 218 11.48 6.01 -4.27
N TRP A 219 12.10 7.19 -4.29
CA TRP A 219 12.90 7.64 -5.43
C TRP A 219 14.35 7.24 -5.22
N VAL A 220 15.02 6.76 -6.27
CA VAL A 220 16.43 6.38 -6.22
C VAL A 220 17.26 7.41 -6.98
N ARG A 221 18.24 7.98 -6.28
CA ARG A 221 19.15 9.02 -6.73
C ARG A 221 20.38 8.42 -7.44
N GLN A 222 21.11 9.27 -8.17
CA GLN A 222 22.37 8.89 -8.81
C GLN A 222 23.48 8.62 -7.77
N THR A 223 23.46 9.35 -6.66
CA THR A 223 24.45 9.30 -5.57
C THR A 223 23.76 9.38 -4.21
N ASN A 224 24.54 9.36 -3.13
CA ASN A 224 24.04 9.42 -1.75
C ASN A 224 23.09 10.59 -1.53
N TYR A 225 21.98 10.30 -0.87
CA TYR A 225 20.94 11.25 -0.50
C TYR A 225 20.77 11.34 1.01
N ASP A 226 20.82 12.56 1.51
CA ASP A 226 20.55 12.88 2.91
C ASP A 226 19.16 13.51 3.05
N GLY A 227 18.37 13.04 4.01
CA GLY A 227 17.04 13.57 4.25
C GLY A 227 16.65 13.52 5.73
N THR A 228 15.78 14.44 6.13
CA THR A 228 15.21 14.45 7.48
C THR A 228 13.83 13.80 7.46
N PRO A 229 13.59 12.72 8.22
CA PRO A 229 12.30 12.05 8.24
C PRO A 229 11.27 12.89 8.98
N SER A 230 10.00 12.75 8.57
CA SER A 230 8.86 13.26 9.35
C SER A 230 8.68 12.47 10.64
N LYS A 231 9.01 11.17 10.62
CA LYS A 231 8.83 10.28 11.75
C LYS A 231 9.91 9.19 11.82
N ARG A 232 10.36 8.93 13.05
CA ARG A 232 11.11 7.73 13.44
C ARG A 232 10.17 6.71 14.06
N LEU A 233 10.38 5.43 13.79
CA LEU A 233 9.57 4.35 14.34
C LEU A 233 10.18 3.83 15.63
N VAL A 234 9.33 3.43 16.56
CA VAL A 234 9.75 2.76 17.81
C VAL A 234 10.17 1.33 17.52
N GLU A 235 9.40 0.63 16.67
CA GLU A 235 9.69 -0.73 16.23
C GLU A 235 10.05 -0.71 14.74
N PRO A 236 11.22 -1.26 14.36
CA PRO A 236 11.62 -1.30 12.95
C PRO A 236 10.86 -2.36 12.16
N MET A 237 10.72 -2.13 10.86
CA MET A 237 10.16 -3.11 9.92
C MET A 237 11.22 -4.17 9.57
N VAL A 238 11.21 -5.27 10.32
CA VAL A 238 12.11 -6.43 10.10
C VAL A 238 11.41 -7.57 9.36
N GLY A 239 12.19 -8.47 8.76
CA GLY A 239 11.65 -9.67 8.09
C GLY A 239 10.76 -10.53 9.00
N GLY A 240 9.95 -11.40 8.38
CA GLY A 240 9.06 -12.30 9.11
C GLY A 240 7.74 -11.65 9.58
N LEU A 241 7.39 -10.47 9.07
CA LEU A 241 6.18 -9.74 9.51
C LEU A 241 4.88 -10.49 9.17
N GLN A 242 4.85 -11.17 8.02
CA GLN A 242 3.66 -11.89 7.58
C GLN A 242 3.38 -13.09 8.48
N GLU A 243 4.42 -13.87 8.78
CA GLU A 243 4.36 -15.05 9.66
C GLU A 243 3.91 -14.64 11.07
N ARG A 244 4.51 -13.58 11.65
CA ARG A 244 4.08 -13.04 12.94
C ARG A 244 2.64 -12.55 12.92
N TRP A 245 2.19 -11.97 11.81
CA TRP A 245 0.82 -11.48 11.70
C TRP A 245 -0.18 -12.64 11.66
N GLU A 246 0.10 -13.67 10.88
CA GLU A 246 -0.72 -14.88 10.78
C GLU A 246 -0.81 -15.60 12.12
N GLU A 247 0.31 -15.74 12.85
CA GLU A 247 0.34 -16.29 14.20
C GLU A 247 -0.55 -15.50 15.17
N GLN A 248 -0.49 -14.17 15.14
CA GLN A 248 -1.34 -13.33 15.99
C GLN A 248 -2.83 -13.46 15.63
N GLN A 249 -3.18 -13.50 14.34
CA GLN A 249 -4.57 -13.69 13.93
C GLN A 249 -5.09 -15.07 14.32
N ALA A 250 -4.29 -16.12 14.18
CA ALA A 250 -4.65 -17.47 14.61
C ALA A 250 -4.90 -17.52 16.12
N GLN A 251 -4.04 -16.88 16.93
CA GLN A 251 -4.21 -16.79 18.38
C GLN A 251 -5.48 -16.03 18.77
N GLN A 252 -5.77 -14.90 18.12
CA GLN A 252 -7.00 -14.13 18.37
C GLN A 252 -8.26 -14.93 17.99
N HIS A 253 -8.23 -15.60 16.85
CA HIS A 253 -9.34 -16.44 16.40
C HIS A 253 -9.60 -17.59 17.38
N GLN A 254 -8.53 -18.25 17.85
CA GLN A 254 -8.62 -19.31 18.86
C GLN A 254 -9.20 -18.78 20.18
N GLN A 255 -8.80 -17.59 20.64
CA GLN A 255 -9.37 -16.98 21.85
C GLN A 255 -10.87 -16.67 21.69
N LEU A 256 -11.30 -16.18 20.53
CA LEU A 256 -12.70 -15.93 20.23
C LEU A 256 -13.53 -17.23 20.24
N LEU A 257 -13.01 -18.29 19.62
CA LEU A 257 -13.62 -19.63 19.64
C LEU A 257 -13.76 -20.17 21.07
N LEU A 258 -12.71 -20.06 21.88
CA LEU A 258 -12.75 -20.47 23.29
C LEU A 258 -13.80 -19.66 24.08
N GLY A 259 -13.90 -18.35 23.84
CA GLY A 259 -14.92 -17.51 24.44
C GLY A 259 -16.35 -17.92 24.05
N GLN A 260 -16.58 -18.25 22.77
CA GLN A 260 -17.87 -18.73 22.29
C GLN A 260 -18.24 -20.09 22.90
N LEU A 261 -17.30 -21.03 22.96
CA LEU A 261 -17.50 -22.34 23.60
C LEU A 261 -17.82 -22.18 25.10
N HIS A 262 -17.13 -21.26 25.79
CA HIS A 262 -17.41 -20.98 27.19
C HIS A 262 -18.82 -20.41 27.40
N MET A 263 -19.25 -19.46 26.57
CA MET A 263 -20.62 -18.93 26.63
C MET A 263 -21.68 -20.00 26.34
N GLN A 264 -21.44 -20.88 25.35
CA GLN A 264 -22.36 -21.98 25.06
C GLN A 264 -22.47 -22.96 26.23
N ALA A 265 -21.35 -23.31 26.87
CA ALA A 265 -21.35 -24.16 28.05
C ALA A 265 -22.14 -23.54 29.21
N GLN A 266 -21.98 -22.23 29.46
CA GLN A 266 -22.75 -21.51 30.48
C GLN A 266 -24.26 -21.51 30.16
N GLN A 267 -24.64 -21.26 28.90
CA GLN A 267 -26.04 -21.29 28.48
C GLN A 267 -26.67 -22.69 28.63
N GLN A 268 -25.93 -23.75 28.32
CA GLN A 268 -26.38 -25.13 28.55
C GLN A 268 -26.56 -25.44 30.03
N GLN A 269 -25.63 -25.02 30.88
CA GLN A 269 -25.74 -25.20 32.33
C GLN A 269 -26.95 -24.44 32.91
N LEU A 270 -27.17 -23.19 32.48
CA LEU A 270 -28.34 -22.41 32.86
C LEU A 270 -29.64 -23.08 32.38
N GLY A 271 -29.67 -23.58 31.14
CA GLY A 271 -30.80 -24.32 30.60
C GLY A 271 -31.12 -25.59 31.40
N HIS A 272 -30.09 -26.37 31.74
CA HIS A 272 -30.25 -27.57 32.56
C HIS A 272 -30.71 -27.24 33.98
N HIS A 273 -30.19 -26.16 34.58
CA HIS A 273 -30.63 -25.70 35.90
C HIS A 273 -32.11 -25.26 35.88
N LEU A 274 -32.53 -24.55 34.84
CA LEU A 274 -33.92 -24.11 34.66
C LEU A 274 -34.88 -25.30 34.49
N GLN A 275 -34.47 -26.33 33.72
CA GLN A 275 -35.25 -27.56 33.56
C GLN A 275 -35.41 -28.32 34.89
N LEU A 276 -34.33 -28.42 35.68
CA LEU A 276 -34.37 -29.01 37.02
C LEU A 276 -35.34 -28.26 37.95
N GLN A 277 -35.29 -26.92 37.94
CA GLN A 277 -36.22 -26.10 38.75
C GLN A 277 -37.68 -26.31 38.34
N GLN A 278 -37.97 -26.34 37.04
CA GLN A 278 -39.32 -26.61 36.53
C GLN A 278 -39.82 -28.00 36.96
N HIS A 279 -38.96 -29.02 36.88
CA HIS A 279 -39.32 -30.37 37.31
C HIS A 279 -39.61 -30.46 38.81
N LEU A 280 -38.77 -29.83 39.64
CA LEU A 280 -38.99 -29.73 41.09
C LEU A 280 -40.30 -29.02 41.42
N GLN A 281 -40.62 -27.93 40.72
CA GLN A 281 -41.86 -27.18 40.92
C GLN A 281 -43.10 -28.01 40.54
N GLN A 282 -43.04 -28.78 39.46
CA GLN A 282 -44.12 -29.71 39.07
C GLN A 282 -44.32 -30.82 40.12
N GLN A 283 -43.24 -31.39 40.66
CA GLN A 283 -43.34 -32.38 41.73
C GLN A 283 -43.99 -31.81 42.99
N GLN A 284 -43.61 -30.58 43.40
CA GLN A 284 -44.22 -29.91 44.55
C GLN A 284 -45.71 -29.65 44.36
N GLN A 285 -46.13 -29.22 43.17
CA GLN A 285 -47.55 -29.04 42.84
C GLN A 285 -48.32 -30.36 42.89
N HIS A 286 -47.76 -31.44 42.35
CA HIS A 286 -48.37 -32.77 42.43
C HIS A 286 -48.53 -33.25 43.88
N LEU A 287 -47.51 -33.03 44.72
CA LEU A 287 -47.57 -33.38 46.15
C LEU A 287 -48.64 -32.57 46.89
N GLN A 288 -48.74 -31.25 46.62
CA GLN A 288 -49.78 -30.40 47.20
C GLN A 288 -51.18 -30.87 46.82
N GLN A 289 -51.43 -31.12 45.53
CA GLN A 289 -52.72 -31.63 45.06
C GLN A 289 -53.07 -32.99 45.66
N SER A 290 -52.09 -33.89 45.79
CA SER A 290 -52.30 -35.19 46.42
C SER A 290 -52.63 -35.08 47.91
N ASN A 291 -51.98 -34.17 48.62
CA ASN A 291 -52.29 -33.90 50.03
C ASN A 291 -53.68 -33.29 50.19
N GLU A 292 -54.06 -32.31 49.35
CA GLU A 292 -55.40 -31.72 49.35
C GLU A 292 -56.49 -32.76 49.09
N GLN A 293 -56.28 -33.68 48.14
CA GLN A 293 -57.22 -34.78 47.87
C GLN A 293 -57.34 -35.75 49.04
N GLN A 294 -56.23 -36.11 49.69
CA GLN A 294 -56.28 -36.95 50.89
C GLN A 294 -57.02 -36.26 52.03
N GLN A 295 -56.82 -34.96 52.20
CA GLN A 295 -57.47 -34.17 53.24
C GLN A 295 -58.99 -34.09 52.99
N GLN A 296 -59.41 -33.83 51.75
CA GLN A 296 -60.83 -33.88 51.37
C GLN A 296 -61.45 -35.27 51.58
N GLN A 297 -60.75 -36.34 51.23
CA GLN A 297 -61.23 -37.70 51.50
C GLN A 297 -61.32 -38.01 53.00
N HIS A 298 -60.42 -37.44 53.80
CA HIS A 298 -60.44 -37.61 55.25
C HIS A 298 -61.60 -36.84 55.89
N ASP A 299 -61.86 -35.60 55.48
CA ASP A 299 -62.99 -34.78 55.95
C ASP A 299 -64.34 -35.41 55.56
N VAL A 300 -64.48 -35.90 54.32
CA VAL A 300 -65.69 -36.62 53.88
C VAL A 300 -65.92 -37.91 54.68
N LYS A 301 -64.86 -38.59 55.14
CA LYS A 301 -64.99 -39.77 56.01
C LYS A 301 -65.48 -39.42 57.41
N ILE A 302 -65.04 -38.29 57.96
CA ILE A 302 -65.44 -37.82 59.29
C ILE A 302 -66.92 -37.40 59.30
N ASP A 303 -67.40 -36.77 58.22
CA ASP A 303 -68.82 -36.40 58.08
C ASP A 303 -69.79 -37.58 57.91
N VAL A 304 -69.29 -38.78 57.58
CA VAL A 304 -70.10 -40.01 57.44
C VAL A 304 -70.15 -40.82 58.74
N GLU A 305 -69.27 -40.55 59.71
CA GLU A 305 -69.21 -41.23 61.02
C GLU A 305 -69.86 -40.42 62.18
N LEU A 306 -70.37 -39.21 61.91
CA LEU A 306 -71.15 -38.36 62.83
C LEU A 306 -72.65 -38.42 62.54
#